data_AF-Q8J1R5-F1
#
_entry.id   AF-Q8J1R5-F1
#
_cell.length_a   1.000
_cell.length_b   1.000
_cell.length_c   1.000
_cell.angle_alpha   90.00
_cell.angle_beta   90.00
_cell.angle_gamma   90.00
#
_symmetry.space_group_name_H-M   'P 1'
#
loop_
_entity.id
_entity.type
_entity.pdbx_description
1 polymer ?
#
loop_
_entity_poly.entity_id
_entity_poly.type
_entity_poly.pdbx_seq_one_letter_code
_entity_poly.pdbx_strand_id
1 'polypeptide(L)'
;GKGWCDIVIKLQVGANIGISCAVTNIIYNLHAILKADSVLPNLSSWTKIVKDLVISLLTPVIIMGFSYLLQVFRYGIARYNGCQNLLSPTWITTVLYTMWMLIWSFVGAVYATLVLIVFYKKRKDVRDILHCTNSGLNLTRFARLLIFCFIIILVMFPFSIYTFVQDLQQVGGQYSFKNTHSSTIWNTIIKFDPGRPIYNIWLYV
;
A
#
# COMPACT_ATOMS: atom_id res chain seq x y z
N GLY A 1 5.64 18.50 -18.38
CA GLY A 1 4.69 18.28 -19.49
C GLY A 1 3.29 18.19 -18.93
N LYS A 2 2.30 18.82 -19.60
CA LYS A 2 0.87 18.60 -19.31
C LYS A 2 0.55 17.15 -19.72
N GLY A 3 -0.15 16.37 -18.89
CA GLY A 3 -0.42 14.94 -19.13
C GLY A 3 0.48 13.97 -18.33
N TRP A 4 1.81 14.11 -18.40
CA TRP A 4 2.71 13.24 -17.61
C TRP A 4 2.47 13.38 -16.10
N CYS A 5 2.41 14.62 -15.60
CA CYS A 5 2.13 14.84 -14.17
C CYS A 5 0.76 14.34 -13.75
N ASP A 6 -0.26 14.39 -14.63
CA ASP A 6 -1.61 13.93 -14.31
C ASP A 6 -1.65 12.40 -14.09
N ILE A 7 -0.84 11.66 -14.83
CA ILE A 7 -0.71 10.20 -14.69
C ILE A 7 0.15 9.86 -13.47
N VAL A 8 1.31 10.51 -13.35
CA VAL A 8 2.30 10.21 -12.30
C VAL A 8 1.73 10.44 -10.91
N ILE A 9 0.99 11.52 -10.67
CA ILE A 9 0.42 11.78 -9.33
C ILE A 9 -0.57 10.69 -8.92
N LYS A 10 -1.38 10.17 -9.86
CA LYS A 10 -2.36 9.11 -9.58
C LYS A 10 -1.66 7.78 -9.34
N LEU A 11 -0.69 7.44 -10.20
CA LEU A 11 0.13 6.25 -10.01
C LEU A 11 0.88 6.27 -8.68
N GLN A 12 1.45 7.41 -8.30
CA GLN A 12 2.16 7.55 -7.05
C GLN A 12 1.23 7.30 -5.85
N VAL A 13 0.06 7.93 -5.81
CA VAL A 13 -0.96 7.74 -4.75
C VAL A 13 -1.37 6.27 -4.65
N GLY A 14 -1.63 5.60 -5.77
CA GLY A 14 -2.00 4.19 -5.73
C GLY A 14 -0.83 3.26 -5.40
N ALA A 15 0.39 3.58 -5.81
CA ALA A 15 1.58 2.78 -5.50
C ALA A 15 1.86 2.73 -3.98
N ASN A 16 1.69 3.87 -3.29
CA ASN A 16 1.84 3.97 -1.83
C ASN A 16 1.06 2.88 -1.08
N ILE A 17 -0.21 2.69 -1.46
CA ILE A 17 -1.11 1.73 -0.81
C ILE A 17 -1.00 0.35 -1.47
N GLY A 18 -0.74 0.31 -2.77
CA GLY A 18 -0.57 -0.91 -3.56
C GLY A 18 0.57 -1.78 -3.06
N ILE A 19 1.70 -1.18 -2.64
CA ILE A 19 2.81 -1.93 -2.03
C ILE A 19 2.35 -2.66 -0.77
N SER A 20 1.66 -1.97 0.14
CA SER A 20 1.16 -2.56 1.38
C SER A 20 0.11 -3.67 1.12
N CYS A 21 -0.77 -3.46 0.15
CA CYS A 21 -1.75 -4.47 -0.28
C CYS A 21 -1.07 -5.70 -0.88
N ALA A 22 -0.10 -5.50 -1.77
CA ALA A 22 0.63 -6.59 -2.43
C ALA A 22 1.42 -7.44 -1.43
N VAL A 23 2.14 -6.80 -0.50
CA VAL A 23 2.90 -7.50 0.55
C VAL A 23 1.95 -8.30 1.46
N THR A 24 0.83 -7.70 1.88
CA THR A 24 -0.18 -8.39 2.69
C THR A 24 -0.78 -9.59 1.95
N ASN A 25 -1.07 -9.46 0.65
CA ASN A 25 -1.59 -10.54 -0.17
C ASN A 25 -0.59 -11.70 -0.34
N ILE A 26 0.70 -11.39 -0.51
CA ILE A 26 1.77 -12.41 -0.55
C ILE A 26 1.80 -13.19 0.77
N ILE A 27 1.74 -12.51 1.92
CA ILE A 27 1.76 -13.16 3.23
C ILE A 27 0.50 -13.97 3.47
N TYR A 28 -0.67 -13.45 3.06
CA TYR A 28 -1.93 -14.17 3.15
C TYR A 28 -1.88 -15.48 2.35
N ASN A 29 -1.34 -15.43 1.13
CA ASN A 29 -1.11 -16.63 0.32
C ASN A 29 -0.16 -17.60 1.00
N LEU A 30 0.90 -17.08 1.63
CA LEU A 30 1.86 -17.88 2.38
C LEU A 30 1.20 -18.56 3.60
N HIS A 31 0.36 -17.81 4.32
CA HIS A 31 -0.44 -18.31 5.43
C HIS A 31 -1.41 -19.41 4.99
N ALA A 32 -2.08 -19.21 3.85
CA ALA A 32 -3.00 -20.19 3.28
C ALA A 32 -2.29 -21.51 2.92
N ILE A 33 -1.06 -21.43 2.39
CA ILE A 33 -0.23 -22.62 2.11
C ILE A 33 0.15 -23.34 3.41
N LEU A 34 0.53 -22.61 4.46
CA LEU A 34 0.89 -23.20 5.76
C LEU A 34 -0.29 -23.83 6.51
N LYS A 35 -1.50 -23.30 6.31
CA LYS A 35 -2.72 -23.77 6.97
C LYS A 35 -3.40 -24.92 6.23
N ALA A 36 -3.03 -25.20 4.98
CA ALA A 36 -3.65 -26.22 4.15
C ALA A 36 -3.28 -27.65 4.64
N ASP A 37 -3.97 -28.09 5.69
CA ASP A 37 -4.27 -29.49 5.92
C ASP A 37 -5.33 -29.91 4.87
N SER A 38 -5.00 -30.89 4.03
CA SER A 38 -5.90 -31.75 3.23
C SER A 38 -6.58 -31.28 1.93
N VAL A 39 -6.82 -29.99 1.64
CA VAL A 39 -7.45 -29.63 0.33
C VAL A 39 -6.86 -28.34 -0.22
N LEU A 40 -5.84 -28.46 -1.07
CA LEU A 40 -5.43 -27.34 -1.91
C LEU A 40 -6.52 -27.03 -2.94
N PRO A 41 -7.07 -25.81 -2.97
CA PRO A 41 -7.71 -25.34 -4.18
C PRO A 41 -6.65 -25.36 -5.27
N ASN A 42 -6.92 -26.05 -6.38
CA ASN A 42 -6.04 -26.15 -7.54
C ASN A 42 -5.30 -24.82 -7.78
N LEU A 43 -3.96 -24.85 -7.82
CA LEU A 43 -3.13 -23.67 -8.11
C LEU A 43 -3.52 -22.99 -9.45
N SER A 44 -4.22 -23.71 -10.32
CA SER A 44 -4.75 -23.26 -11.62
C SER A 44 -6.18 -22.73 -11.58
N SER A 45 -6.84 -22.69 -10.41
CA SER A 45 -8.18 -22.14 -10.33
C SER A 45 -8.11 -20.63 -10.55
N TRP A 46 -8.58 -20.20 -11.72
CA TRP A 46 -8.74 -18.80 -12.08
C TRP A 46 -9.36 -17.97 -10.94
N THR A 47 -10.23 -18.56 -10.13
CA THR A 47 -10.85 -17.94 -8.97
C THR A 47 -9.83 -17.46 -7.92
N LYS A 48 -8.73 -18.20 -7.68
CA LYS A 48 -7.69 -17.78 -6.74
C LYS A 48 -6.89 -16.59 -7.29
N ILE A 49 -6.49 -16.66 -8.56
CA ILE A 49 -5.76 -15.57 -9.22
C ILE A 49 -6.62 -14.29 -9.25
N VAL A 50 -7.90 -14.42 -9.62
CA VAL A 50 -8.84 -13.29 -9.62
C VAL A 50 -9.00 -12.72 -8.22
N LYS A 51 -9.16 -13.56 -7.18
CA LYS A 51 -9.28 -13.08 -5.80
C LYS A 51 -8.03 -12.33 -5.34
N ASP A 52 -6.84 -12.86 -5.63
CA ASP A 52 -5.57 -12.24 -5.27
C ASP A 52 -5.35 -10.91 -6.00
N LEU A 53 -5.73 -10.86 -7.29
CA LEU A 53 -5.65 -9.64 -8.10
C LEU A 53 -6.67 -8.60 -7.62
N VAL A 54 -7.89 -9.01 -7.29
CA VAL A 54 -8.91 -8.12 -6.72
C VAL A 54 -8.44 -7.56 -5.39
N ILE A 55 -7.94 -8.39 -4.46
CA ILE A 55 -7.48 -7.92 -3.16
C ILE A 55 -6.32 -6.90 -3.28
N SER A 56 -5.37 -7.17 -4.17
CA SER A 56 -4.19 -6.31 -4.34
C SER A 56 -4.44 -5.05 -5.17
N LEU A 57 -5.38 -5.09 -6.13
CA LEU A 57 -5.60 -4.00 -7.09
C LEU A 57 -6.87 -3.18 -6.82
N LEU A 58 -7.90 -3.75 -6.18
CA LEU A 58 -9.16 -3.05 -5.92
C LEU A 58 -8.94 -1.84 -5.02
N THR A 59 -8.24 -2.02 -3.90
CA THR A 59 -7.94 -0.94 -2.96
C THR A 59 -7.18 0.21 -3.62
N PRO A 60 -6.01 0.03 -4.28
CA PRO A 60 -5.31 1.14 -4.89
C PRO A 60 -6.11 1.82 -6.00
N VAL A 61 -6.91 1.10 -6.78
CA VAL A 61 -7.77 1.70 -7.83
C VAL A 61 -8.86 2.59 -7.22
N ILE A 62 -9.52 2.13 -6.15
CA ILE A 62 -10.53 2.93 -5.43
C ILE A 62 -9.89 4.21 -4.89
N ILE A 63 -8.70 4.11 -4.31
CA ILE A 63 -8.00 5.27 -3.74
C ILE A 63 -7.51 6.22 -4.82
N MET A 64 -7.04 5.72 -5.97
CA MET A 64 -6.75 6.56 -7.13
C MET A 64 -7.98 7.35 -7.56
N GLY A 65 -9.17 6.73 -7.55
CA GLY A 65 -10.44 7.42 -7.80
C GLY A 65 -10.75 8.49 -6.76
N PHE A 66 -10.73 8.13 -5.48
CA PHE A 66 -10.99 9.08 -4.39
C PHE A 66 -9.97 10.22 -4.32
N SER A 67 -8.73 9.99 -4.75
CA SER A 67 -7.70 11.03 -4.79
C SER A 67 -8.11 12.23 -5.62
N TYR A 68 -8.99 12.07 -6.63
CA TYR A 68 -9.55 13.19 -7.38
C TYR A 68 -10.38 14.10 -6.48
N LEU A 69 -11.21 13.55 -5.60
CA LEU A 69 -12.07 14.32 -4.69
C LEU A 69 -11.27 15.07 -3.60
N LEU A 70 -10.09 14.56 -3.26
CA LEU A 70 -9.23 15.09 -2.19
C LEU A 70 -8.28 16.19 -2.66
N GLN A 71 -8.05 16.26 -3.96
CA GLN A 71 -7.02 17.06 -4.59
C GLN A 71 -7.45 18.53 -4.73
N VAL A 72 -6.60 19.47 -4.31
CA VAL A 72 -6.87 20.93 -4.35
C VAL A 72 -6.40 21.55 -5.67
N PHE A 73 -5.24 21.09 -6.16
CA PHE A 73 -4.60 21.59 -7.38
C PHE A 73 -4.36 20.42 -8.33
N ARG A 74 -4.47 20.64 -9.65
CA ARG A 74 -4.27 19.58 -10.65
C ARG A 74 -2.91 18.85 -10.55
N TYR A 75 -1.84 19.55 -10.19
CA TYR A 75 -0.59 18.98 -9.70
C TYR A 75 0.33 20.09 -9.19
N GLY A 76 1.19 19.78 -8.24
CA GLY A 76 2.34 20.60 -7.86
C GLY A 76 3.62 20.11 -8.54
N ILE A 77 4.60 20.98 -8.71
CA ILE A 77 5.95 20.60 -9.14
C ILE A 77 6.92 21.00 -8.03
N ALA A 78 7.52 20.00 -7.40
CA ALA A 78 8.59 20.17 -6.43
C ALA A 78 9.96 20.07 -7.14
N ARG A 79 10.89 20.97 -6.80
CA ARG A 79 12.21 21.07 -7.45
C ARG A 79 12.99 19.74 -7.47
N TYR A 80 12.93 18.97 -6.38
CA TYR A 80 13.68 17.71 -6.22
C TYR A 80 12.84 16.44 -6.47
N ASN A 81 11.52 16.53 -6.34
CA ASN A 81 10.63 15.36 -6.38
C ASN A 81 9.71 15.34 -7.62
N GLY A 82 9.79 16.35 -8.49
CA GLY A 82 8.99 16.41 -9.71
C GLY A 82 7.50 16.64 -9.44
N CYS A 83 6.63 15.91 -10.15
CA CYS A 83 5.18 16.04 -10.04
C CYS A 83 4.70 15.50 -8.68
N GLN A 84 3.94 16.30 -7.93
CA GLN A 84 3.43 15.95 -6.61
C GLN A 84 1.92 16.20 -6.53
N ASN A 85 1.22 15.33 -5.80
CA ASN A 85 -0.19 15.53 -5.52
C ASN A 85 -0.35 16.49 -4.34
N LEU A 86 -1.13 17.57 -4.51
CA LEU A 86 -1.48 18.47 -3.40
C LEU A 86 -2.88 18.12 -2.92
N LEU A 87 -2.93 17.39 -1.81
CA LEU A 87 -4.17 17.04 -1.13
C LEU A 87 -4.52 18.10 -0.09
N SER A 88 -5.83 18.28 0.15
CA SER A 88 -6.30 19.16 1.22
C SER A 88 -6.04 18.51 2.59
N PRO A 89 -5.52 19.24 3.60
CA PRO A 89 -5.34 18.71 4.96
C PRO A 89 -6.68 18.70 5.72
N THR A 90 -7.66 17.98 5.19
CA THR A 90 -8.99 17.84 5.78
C THR A 90 -9.17 16.45 6.39
N TRP A 91 -10.12 16.33 7.31
CA TRP A 91 -10.51 15.04 7.91
C TRP A 91 -10.81 13.97 6.86
N ILE A 92 -11.39 14.37 5.72
CA ILE A 92 -11.73 13.46 4.63
C ILE A 92 -10.48 12.86 4.00
N THR A 93 -9.40 13.63 3.84
CA THR A 93 -8.12 13.11 3.34
C THR A 93 -7.53 12.08 4.29
N THR A 94 -7.55 12.36 5.60
CA THR A 94 -7.06 11.43 6.62
C THR A 94 -7.82 10.11 6.59
N VAL A 95 -9.15 10.17 6.48
CA VAL A 95 -10.01 8.96 6.45
C VAL A 95 -9.92 8.21 5.12
N LEU A 96 -9.90 8.91 3.99
CA LEU A 96 -9.94 8.27 2.67
C LEU A 96 -8.57 7.87 2.14
N TYR A 97 -7.47 8.39 2.67
CA TYR A 97 -6.12 8.04 2.21
C TYR A 97 -5.30 7.40 3.33
N THR A 98 -5.03 8.13 4.40
CA THR A 98 -4.05 7.75 5.42
C THR A 98 -4.51 6.56 6.27
N MET A 99 -5.80 6.51 6.63
CA MET A 99 -6.38 5.39 7.37
C MET A 99 -6.21 4.06 6.64
N TRP A 100 -6.40 4.03 5.32
CA TRP A 100 -6.27 2.79 4.55
C TRP A 100 -4.85 2.25 4.54
N MET A 101 -3.86 3.14 4.46
CA MET A 101 -2.46 2.73 4.55
C MET A 101 -2.14 2.09 5.91
N LEU A 102 -2.68 2.65 7.00
CA LEU A 102 -2.49 2.12 8.35
C LEU A 102 -3.21 0.77 8.53
N ILE A 103 -4.43 0.64 8.03
CA ILE A 103 -5.21 -0.61 8.09
C ILE A 103 -4.45 -1.74 7.39
N TRP A 104 -4.01 -1.53 6.15
CA TRP A 104 -3.28 -2.56 5.41
C TRP A 104 -1.93 -2.90 6.05
N SER A 105 -1.20 -1.90 6.55
CA SER A 105 0.06 -2.13 7.25
C SER A 105 -0.15 -2.94 8.53
N PHE A 106 -1.20 -2.67 9.30
CA PHE A 106 -1.54 -3.40 10.52
C PHE A 106 -1.96 -4.85 10.21
N VAL A 107 -2.85 -5.04 9.23
CA VAL A 107 -3.29 -6.38 8.78
C VAL A 107 -2.08 -7.20 8.31
N GLY A 108 -1.20 -6.58 7.51
CA GLY A 108 0.06 -7.18 7.10
C GLY A 108 0.91 -7.63 8.30
N ALA A 109 1.11 -6.76 9.30
CA ALA A 109 1.92 -7.06 10.49
C ALA A 109 1.37 -8.23 11.32
N VAL A 110 0.05 -8.30 11.51
CA VAL A 110 -0.59 -9.40 12.22
C VAL A 110 -0.35 -10.72 11.48
N TYR A 111 -0.65 -10.77 10.18
CA TYR A 111 -0.43 -11.99 9.40
C TYR A 111 1.05 -12.38 9.30
N ALA A 112 1.95 -11.41 9.12
CA ALA A 112 3.38 -11.67 9.05
C ALA A 112 3.88 -12.34 10.33
N THR A 113 3.45 -11.82 11.48
CA THR A 113 3.82 -12.35 12.79
C THR A 113 3.27 -13.76 13.00
N LEU A 114 2.01 -14.01 12.66
CA LEU A 114 1.38 -15.34 12.76
C LEU A 114 2.11 -16.37 11.89
N VAL A 115 2.35 -16.04 10.63
CA VAL A 115 3.06 -16.91 9.67
C VAL A 115 4.49 -17.19 10.16
N LEU A 116 5.17 -16.18 10.68
CA LEU A 116 6.52 -16.32 11.22
C LEU A 116 6.53 -17.25 12.45
N ILE A 117 5.63 -17.05 13.42
CA ILE A 117 5.53 -17.94 14.60
C ILE A 117 5.27 -19.39 14.19
N VAL A 118 4.33 -19.62 13.27
CA VAL A 118 4.02 -20.97 12.77
C VAL A 118 5.23 -21.57 12.06
N PHE A 119 5.92 -20.80 11.22
CA PHE A 119 7.11 -21.25 10.51
C PHE A 119 8.26 -21.64 11.45
N TYR A 120 8.50 -20.87 12.52
CA TYR A 120 9.53 -21.21 13.51
C TYR A 120 9.14 -22.42 14.36
N LYS A 121 7.88 -22.52 14.81
CA LYS A 121 7.41 -23.60 15.68
C LYS A 121 7.28 -24.94 14.94
N LYS A 122 6.85 -24.91 13.68
CA LYS A 122 6.54 -26.11 12.88
C LYS A 122 7.51 -26.32 11.72
N ARG A 123 8.77 -25.89 11.82
CA ARG A 123 9.74 -25.96 10.71
C ARG A 123 9.86 -27.36 10.07
N LYS A 124 9.70 -28.44 10.85
CA LYS A 124 9.68 -29.82 10.35
C LYS A 124 8.38 -30.12 9.58
N ASP A 125 7.23 -29.86 10.19
CA ASP A 125 5.92 -30.07 9.55
C ASP A 125 5.76 -29.22 8.29
N VAL A 126 6.27 -27.97 8.28
CA VAL A 126 6.25 -27.09 7.11
C VAL A 126 7.03 -27.69 5.95
N ARG A 127 8.16 -28.37 6.22
CA ARG A 127 8.92 -29.06 5.18
C ARG A 127 8.11 -30.19 4.56
N ASP A 128 7.40 -30.95 5.38
CA ASP A 128 6.58 -32.08 4.91
C ASP A 128 5.32 -31.60 4.19
N ILE A 129 4.64 -30.56 4.71
CA ILE A 129 3.50 -29.89 4.06
C ILE A 129 3.90 -29.36 2.68
N LEU A 130 5.05 -28.67 2.57
CA LEU A 130 5.52 -28.09 1.31
C LEU A 130 5.87 -29.18 0.27
N HIS A 131 6.38 -30.32 0.74
CA HIS A 131 6.67 -31.49 -0.09
C HIS A 131 5.38 -32.17 -0.58
N CYS A 132 4.41 -32.42 0.32
CA CYS A 132 3.12 -33.04 -0.02
C CYS A 132 2.25 -32.16 -0.92
N THR A 133 2.37 -30.84 -0.78
CA THR A 133 1.57 -29.87 -1.52
C THR A 133 1.99 -29.72 -2.99
N ASN A 134 3.15 -30.28 -3.39
CA ASN A 134 3.72 -30.15 -4.74
C ASN A 134 3.71 -28.69 -5.25
N SER A 135 3.93 -27.72 -4.33
CA SER A 135 3.92 -26.28 -4.63
C SER A 135 5.07 -25.85 -5.57
N GLY A 136 6.00 -26.75 -5.91
CA GLY A 136 7.22 -26.43 -6.65
C GLY A 136 8.17 -25.46 -5.92
N LEU A 137 7.87 -25.09 -4.66
CA LEU A 137 8.66 -24.17 -3.85
C LEU A 137 9.59 -24.95 -2.93
N ASN A 138 10.88 -24.60 -2.97
CA ASN A 138 11.88 -25.07 -2.02
C ASN A 138 11.74 -24.31 -0.69
N LEU A 139 11.93 -24.98 0.45
CA LEU A 139 11.87 -24.41 1.81
C LEU A 139 12.72 -23.13 1.94
N THR A 140 13.90 -23.11 1.32
CA THR A 140 14.80 -21.95 1.34
C THR A 140 14.20 -20.75 0.61
N ARG A 141 13.51 -20.96 -0.51
CA ARG A 141 12.85 -19.88 -1.28
C ARG A 141 11.66 -19.33 -0.49
N PHE A 142 10.88 -20.20 0.13
CA PHE A 142 9.76 -19.83 1.01
C PHE A 142 10.23 -18.97 2.20
N ALA A 143 11.27 -19.40 2.90
CA ALA A 143 11.82 -18.69 4.05
C ALA A 143 12.36 -17.31 3.67
N ARG A 144 13.09 -17.21 2.55
CA ARG A 144 13.60 -15.93 2.04
C ARG A 144 12.47 -14.94 1.71
N LEU A 145 11.39 -15.42 1.08
CA LEU A 145 10.23 -14.60 0.75
C LEU A 145 9.54 -14.08 2.03
N LEU A 146 9.34 -14.96 3.01
CA LEU A 146 8.73 -14.60 4.30
C LEU A 146 9.55 -13.55 5.04
N ILE A 147 10.87 -13.73 5.13
CA ILE A 147 11.78 -12.78 5.79
C ILE A 147 11.75 -11.43 5.07
N PHE A 148 11.77 -11.43 3.73
CA PHE A 148 11.68 -10.22 2.94
C PHE A 148 10.39 -9.44 3.22
N CYS A 149 9.24 -10.12 3.22
CA CYS A 149 7.95 -9.49 3.52
C CYS A 149 7.89 -8.97 4.96
N PHE A 150 8.46 -9.71 5.92
CA PHE A 150 8.53 -9.30 7.32
C PHE A 150 9.36 -8.03 7.51
N ILE A 151 10.53 -7.94 6.87
CA ILE A 151 11.38 -6.74 6.91
C ILE A 151 10.64 -5.53 6.33
N ILE A 152 9.95 -5.70 5.20
CA ILE A 152 9.18 -4.61 4.59
C ILE A 152 8.10 -4.09 5.55
N ILE A 153 7.34 -4.98 6.20
CA ILE A 153 6.29 -4.57 7.13
C ILE A 153 6.87 -3.89 8.36
N LEU A 154 8.01 -4.37 8.88
CA LEU A 154 8.68 -3.77 10.03
C LEU A 154 9.04 -2.31 9.77
N VAL A 155 9.37 -1.96 8.53
CA VAL A 155 9.63 -0.56 8.12
C VAL A 155 8.33 0.20 7.80
N MET A 156 7.39 -0.42 7.08
CA MET A 156 6.14 0.22 6.65
C MET A 156 5.19 0.54 7.80
N PHE A 157 5.12 -0.33 8.82
CA PHE A 157 4.23 -0.15 9.97
C PHE A 157 4.51 1.12 10.78
N PRO A 158 5.73 1.35 11.33
CA PRO A 158 6.02 2.58 12.07
C PRO A 158 5.89 3.83 11.19
N PHE A 159 6.20 3.69 9.89
CA PHE A 159 6.03 4.78 8.94
C PHE A 159 4.56 5.15 8.73
N SER A 160 3.66 4.17 8.61
CA SER A 160 2.22 4.39 8.51
C SER A 160 1.63 5.09 9.75
N ILE A 161 2.17 4.78 10.94
CA ILE A 161 1.77 5.45 12.18
C ILE A 161 2.29 6.90 12.18
N TYR A 162 3.55 7.10 11.79
CA TYR A 162 4.15 8.42 11.74
C TYR A 162 3.38 9.36 10.79
N THR A 163 3.04 8.91 9.58
CA THR A 163 2.25 9.70 8.63
C THR A 163 0.85 9.98 9.16
N PHE A 164 0.21 9.01 9.81
CA PHE A 164 -1.10 9.19 10.43
C PHE A 164 -1.09 10.25 11.53
N VAL A 165 -0.08 10.24 12.41
CA VAL A 165 0.06 11.24 13.48
C VAL A 165 0.35 12.63 12.91
N GLN A 166 1.23 12.71 11.90
CA GLN A 166 1.52 13.98 11.23
C GLN A 166 0.28 14.56 10.54
N ASP A 167 -0.50 13.72 9.88
CA ASP A 167 -1.73 14.15 9.22
C ASP A 167 -2.73 14.66 10.26
N LEU A 168 -2.95 13.92 11.36
CA LEU A 168 -3.83 14.34 12.45
C LEU A 168 -3.45 15.69 13.06
N GLN A 169 -2.16 15.97 13.20
CA GLN A 169 -1.67 17.26 13.71
C GLN A 169 -1.94 18.42 12.73
N GLN A 170 -1.99 18.13 11.44
CA GLN A 170 -2.23 19.12 10.38
C GLN A 170 -3.71 19.21 9.97
N VAL A 171 -4.58 18.31 10.45
CA VAL A 171 -6.02 18.38 10.14
C VAL A 171 -6.60 19.66 10.71
N GLY A 172 -7.14 20.48 9.82
CA GLY A 172 -7.86 21.69 10.19
C GLY A 172 -8.95 22.02 9.17
N GLY A 173 -10.08 22.52 9.66
CA GLY A 173 -11.16 23.07 8.84
C GLY A 173 -12.23 22.07 8.38
N GLN A 174 -13.35 22.63 7.90
CA GLN A 174 -14.45 21.87 7.31
C GLN A 174 -14.17 21.59 5.83
N TYR A 175 -14.44 20.37 5.37
CA TYR A 175 -14.33 20.04 3.95
C TYR A 175 -15.47 20.69 3.16
N SER A 176 -15.13 21.43 2.11
CA SER A 176 -16.10 21.93 1.13
C SER A 176 -15.58 21.68 -0.28
N PHE A 177 -16.29 20.82 -1.02
CA PHE A 177 -15.95 20.46 -2.39
C PHE A 177 -15.79 21.70 -3.30
N LYS A 178 -16.65 22.70 -3.12
CA LYS A 178 -16.63 23.96 -3.89
C LYS A 178 -15.35 24.78 -3.66
N ASN A 179 -14.79 24.75 -2.46
CA ASN A 179 -13.53 25.42 -2.15
C ASN A 179 -12.32 24.63 -2.65
N THR A 180 -12.38 23.30 -2.59
CA THR A 180 -11.29 22.42 -3.05
C THR A 180 -11.18 22.40 -4.58
N HIS A 181 -12.31 22.44 -5.30
CA HIS A 181 -12.39 22.41 -6.77
C HIS A 181 -12.84 23.75 -7.38
N SER A 182 -12.38 24.88 -6.83
CA SER A 182 -12.68 26.17 -7.46
C SER A 182 -11.96 26.26 -8.82
N SER A 183 -12.69 26.64 -9.87
CA SER A 183 -12.19 26.72 -11.26
C SER A 183 -10.97 27.63 -11.42
N THR A 184 -10.79 28.58 -10.51
CA THR A 184 -9.67 29.53 -10.46
C THR A 184 -8.36 28.93 -9.94
N ILE A 185 -8.43 27.99 -8.99
CA ILE A 185 -7.25 27.37 -8.36
C ILE A 185 -6.88 26.05 -9.02
N TRP A 186 -7.84 25.31 -9.57
CA TRP A 186 -7.63 23.97 -10.13
C TRP A 186 -6.58 23.96 -11.26
N ASN A 187 -6.61 24.95 -12.15
CA ASN A 187 -5.68 25.06 -13.28
C ASN A 187 -4.34 25.72 -12.93
N THR A 188 -4.18 26.21 -11.70
CA THR A 188 -2.95 26.86 -11.25
C THR A 188 -1.94 25.80 -10.82
N ILE A 189 -0.79 25.76 -11.50
CA ILE A 189 0.29 24.80 -11.21
C ILE A 189 1.26 25.45 -10.22
N ILE A 190 1.25 24.98 -8.98
CA ILE A 190 2.17 25.46 -7.95
C ILE A 190 3.55 24.85 -8.18
N LYS A 191 4.58 25.70 -8.28
CA LYS A 191 5.98 25.30 -8.25
C LYS A 191 6.55 25.72 -6.90
N PHE A 192 6.96 24.77 -6.08
CA PHE A 192 7.51 25.08 -4.76
C PHE A 192 8.90 24.46 -4.60
N ASP A 193 9.78 25.19 -3.89
CA ASP A 193 11.12 24.75 -3.56
C ASP A 193 11.22 24.48 -2.05
N PRO A 194 11.12 23.21 -1.61
CA PRO A 194 11.24 22.89 -0.20
C PRO A 194 12.68 23.05 0.34
N GLY A 195 13.69 23.39 -0.47
CA GLY A 195 15.09 23.54 -0.06
C GLY A 195 15.79 22.25 0.40
N ARG A 196 15.02 21.18 0.61
CA ARG A 196 15.44 19.83 0.96
C ARG A 196 14.58 18.81 0.18
N PRO A 197 15.15 17.67 -0.24
CA PRO A 197 14.35 16.62 -0.88
C PRO A 197 13.38 16.01 0.14
N ILE A 198 12.14 15.78 -0.29
CA ILE A 198 11.14 15.12 0.56
C ILE A 198 11.40 13.62 0.46
N TYR A 199 12.09 13.04 1.44
CA TYR A 199 12.51 11.64 1.42
C TYR A 199 11.33 10.65 1.49
N ASN A 200 10.22 11.04 2.11
CA ASN A 200 9.04 10.18 2.28
C ASN A 200 8.54 9.61 0.95
N ILE A 201 8.64 10.38 -0.14
CA ILE A 201 8.22 9.98 -1.49
C ILE A 201 9.03 8.80 -2.04
N TRP A 202 10.31 8.70 -1.69
CA TRP A 202 11.21 7.63 -2.17
C TRP A 202 11.10 6.34 -1.36
N LEU A 203 10.43 6.37 -0.21
CA LEU A 203 10.09 5.16 0.55
C LEU A 203 8.88 4.43 -0.05
N TYR A 204 8.08 5.12 -0.86
CA TYR A 204 6.86 4.62 -1.49
C TYR A 204 7.00 4.26 -2.97
N VAL A 205 8.19 4.50 -3.55
CA VAL A 205 8.55 4.23 -4.95
C VAL A 205 9.66 3.21 -4.95
#